data_AF-A0A965E1N2-F1
#
_entry.id   AF-A0A965E1N2-F1
#
_cell.length_a   1.000
_cell.length_b   1.000
_cell.length_c   1.000
_cell.angle_alpha   90.00
_cell.angle_beta   90.00
_cell.angle_gamma   90.00
#
_symmetry.space_group_name_H-M   'P 1'
#
loop_
_entity.id
_entity.type
_entity.pdbx_description
1 polymer ?
#
loop_
_entity_poly.entity_id
_entity_poly.type
_entity_poly.pdbx_seq_one_letter_code
_entity_poly.pdbx_strand_id
1 'polypeptide(L)'
;YAPISDGVWEHFKHMIMPVISLSLGLIATYTRLLRADMIAALREDYVTMAASKGLSDRRILWRHVFRPSSMTLLTSAALSMGGLIGGAIVIESIFATYGVGFEVFAAIAGRQYVALQSTVAVIALFYVFFNLVVDISSGFVDPRTRDRRVNA
;
A
#
# COMPACT_ATOMS: atom_id res chain seq x y z
N TYR A 1 -5.92 -20.07 -13.67
CA TYR A 1 -5.18 -19.02 -14.39
C TYR A 1 -5.73 -18.97 -15.81
N ALA A 2 -6.49 -17.94 -16.17
CA ALA A 2 -6.86 -17.69 -17.56
C ALA A 2 -5.78 -16.78 -18.16
N PRO A 3 -5.06 -17.19 -19.23
CA PRO A 3 -4.13 -16.32 -19.93
C PRO A 3 -4.85 -15.05 -20.41
N ILE A 4 -4.16 -13.90 -20.42
CA ILE A 4 -4.73 -12.62 -20.86
C ILE A 4 -5.26 -12.71 -22.31
N SER A 5 -4.81 -13.69 -23.10
CA SER A 5 -5.27 -13.99 -24.46
C SER A 5 -6.71 -14.51 -24.53
N ASP A 6 -7.25 -15.11 -23.47
CA ASP A 6 -8.61 -15.68 -23.45
C ASP A 6 -9.68 -14.63 -23.07
N GLY A 7 -9.25 -13.42 -22.75
CA GLY A 7 -10.10 -12.29 -22.40
C GLY A 7 -9.67 -11.64 -21.10
N VAL A 8 -9.37 -10.34 -21.18
CA VAL A 8 -8.98 -9.48 -20.05
C VAL A 8 -10.00 -9.60 -18.89
N TRP A 9 -11.29 -9.77 -19.21
CA TRP A 9 -12.36 -9.88 -18.23
C TRP A 9 -12.31 -11.17 -17.39
N GLU A 10 -12.06 -12.33 -18.01
CA GLU A 10 -11.95 -13.61 -17.29
C GLU A 10 -10.69 -13.66 -16.42
N HIS A 11 -9.60 -13.02 -16.87
CA HIS A 11 -8.39 -12.86 -16.07
C HIS A 11 -8.66 -12.07 -14.76
N PHE A 12 -9.34 -10.92 -14.85
CA PHE A 12 -9.71 -10.13 -13.67
C PHE A 12 -10.63 -10.92 -12.74
N LYS A 13 -11.61 -11.65 -13.27
CA LYS A 13 -12.55 -12.46 -12.48
C LYS A 13 -11.83 -13.52 -11.63
N HIS A 14 -10.80 -14.16 -12.18
CA HIS A 14 -9.99 -15.12 -11.44
C HIS A 14 -9.06 -14.47 -10.39
N MET A 15 -8.70 -13.20 -10.55
CA MET A 15 -7.90 -12.46 -9.57
C MET A 15 -8.70 -11.90 -8.40
N ILE A 16 -10.04 -11.76 -8.50
CA ILE A 16 -10.87 -11.17 -7.43
C ILE A 16 -10.69 -11.91 -6.11
N MET A 17 -10.75 -13.24 -6.11
CA MET A 17 -10.66 -14.05 -4.88
C MET A 17 -9.28 -13.93 -4.19
N PRO A 18 -8.15 -14.13 -4.89
CA PRO A 18 -6.81 -13.84 -4.37
C PRO A 18 -6.66 -12.42 -3.82
N VAL A 19 -7.13 -11.41 -4.56
CA VAL A 19 -7.00 -9.99 -4.19
C VAL A 19 -7.81 -9.68 -2.94
N ILE A 20 -9.05 -10.16 -2.83
CA ILE A 20 -9.88 -9.95 -1.64
C ILE A 20 -9.23 -10.62 -0.42
N SER A 21 -8.76 -11.87 -0.57
CA SER A 21 -8.14 -12.61 0.52
C SER A 21 -6.89 -11.89 1.06
N LEU A 22 -6.05 -11.37 0.17
CA LEU A 22 -4.86 -10.60 0.53
C LEU A 22 -5.20 -9.21 1.11
N SER A 23 -6.22 -8.54 0.55
CA SER A 23 -6.62 -7.19 0.96
C SER A 23 -7.32 -7.16 2.31
N LEU A 24 -8.08 -8.19 2.67
CA LEU A 24 -8.84 -8.23 3.93
C LEU A 24 -7.95 -8.03 5.17
N GLY A 25 -6.76 -8.64 5.19
CA GLY A 25 -5.80 -8.46 6.28
C GLY A 25 -5.25 -7.03 6.38
N LEU A 26 -4.97 -6.41 5.24
CA LEU A 26 -4.51 -5.03 5.20
C LEU A 26 -5.60 -4.03 5.56
N ILE A 27 -6.83 -4.25 5.10
CA ILE A 27 -7.97 -3.35 5.37
C ILE A 27 -8.18 -3.21 6.88
N ALA A 28 -8.14 -4.31 7.63
CA ALA A 28 -8.27 -4.27 9.09
C ALA A 28 -7.15 -3.43 9.74
N THR A 29 -5.91 -3.63 9.29
CA THR A 29 -4.74 -2.90 9.79
C THR A 29 -4.81 -1.41 9.48
N TYR A 30 -5.08 -1.05 8.22
CA TYR A 30 -5.16 0.35 7.79
C TYR A 30 -6.37 1.08 8.37
N THR A 31 -7.51 0.42 8.52
CA THR A 31 -8.68 1.03 9.17
C THR A 31 -8.39 1.36 10.63
N ARG A 32 -7.74 0.43 11.35
CA ARG A 32 -7.34 0.65 12.75
C ARG A 32 -6.29 1.76 12.87
N LEU A 33 -5.31 1.78 11.97
CA LEU A 33 -4.27 2.82 11.94
C LEU A 33 -4.88 4.19 11.66
N LEU A 34 -5.67 4.32 10.60
CA LEU A 34 -6.36 5.56 10.24
C LEU A 34 -7.23 6.07 11.40
N ARG A 35 -7.99 5.17 12.03
CA ARG A 35 -8.85 5.55 13.17
C ARG A 35 -8.02 6.06 14.35
N ALA A 36 -6.91 5.41 14.69
CA ALA A 36 -6.04 5.84 15.78
C ALA A 36 -5.45 7.23 15.51
N ASP A 37 -4.96 7.44 14.30
CA ASP A 37 -4.39 8.73 13.88
C ASP A 37 -5.43 9.84 13.83
N MET A 38 -6.64 9.56 13.35
CA MET A 38 -7.72 10.54 13.33
C MET A 38 -8.14 10.93 14.76
N ILE A 39 -8.19 9.98 15.69
CA ILE A 39 -8.49 10.27 17.10
C ILE A 39 -7.39 11.12 17.73
N ALA A 40 -6.12 10.86 17.41
CA ALA A 40 -5.00 11.66 17.89
C ALA A 40 -5.03 13.08 17.31
N ALA A 41 -5.21 13.20 15.99
CA ALA A 41 -5.27 14.49 15.29
C ALA A 41 -6.46 15.35 15.75
N LEU A 42 -7.60 14.75 16.10
CA LEU A 42 -8.74 15.48 16.69
C LEU A 42 -8.43 16.15 18.03
N ARG A 43 -7.39 15.70 18.75
CA ARG A 43 -6.98 16.27 20.04
C ARG A 43 -5.95 17.39 19.90
N GLU A 44 -5.49 17.69 18.68
CA GLU A 44 -4.51 18.75 18.46
C GLU A 44 -5.13 20.15 18.53
N ASP A 45 -4.33 21.11 19.00
CA ASP A 45 -4.77 22.50 19.22
C ASP A 45 -5.28 23.19 17.96
N TYR A 46 -4.76 22.83 16.78
CA TYR A 46 -5.23 23.39 15.50
C TYR A 46 -6.68 22.97 15.18
N VAL A 47 -7.11 21.80 15.65
CA VAL A 47 -8.49 21.33 15.50
C VAL A 47 -9.40 22.08 16.46
N THR A 48 -8.99 22.23 17.73
CA THR A 48 -9.73 23.01 18.74
C THR A 48 -9.90 24.46 18.29
N MET A 49 -8.87 25.05 17.66
CA MET A 49 -8.93 26.39 17.06
C MET A 49 -9.84 26.47 15.83
N ALA A 50 -9.91 25.42 15.01
CA ALA A 50 -10.86 25.36 13.91
C ALA A 50 -12.31 25.22 14.41
N ALA A 51 -12.53 24.46 15.49
CA ALA A 51 -13.84 24.31 16.12
C ALA A 51 -14.31 25.63 16.75
N SER A 52 -13.44 26.38 17.43
CA SER A 52 -13.79 27.68 18.03
C SER A 52 -14.15 28.76 16.99
N LYS A 53 -13.69 28.59 15.74
CA LYS A 53 -14.10 29.42 14.59
C LYS A 53 -15.46 29.04 14.00
N GLY A 54 -16.15 28.03 14.52
CA GLY A 54 -17.47 27.60 14.06
C GLY A 54 -17.47 26.80 12.76
N LEU A 55 -16.34 26.17 12.39
CA LEU A 55 -16.32 25.25 11.25
C LEU A 55 -17.16 24.00 11.56
N SER A 56 -17.88 23.49 10.56
CA SER A 56 -18.65 22.25 10.70
C SER A 56 -17.74 21.04 10.92
N ASP A 57 -18.17 20.10 11.76
CA ASP A 57 -17.46 18.86 12.09
C ASP A 57 -17.02 18.09 10.84
N ARG A 58 -17.87 18.06 9.81
CA ARG A 58 -17.57 17.39 8.54
C ARG A 58 -16.41 18.07 7.79
N ARG A 59 -16.32 19.41 7.83
CA ARG A 59 -15.20 20.15 7.23
C ARG A 59 -13.92 19.96 8.04
N ILE A 60 -14.01 19.91 9.36
CA ILE A 60 -12.86 19.63 10.24
C ILE A 60 -12.32 18.23 9.95
N LEU A 61 -13.19 17.23 9.92
CA LEU A 61 -12.81 15.84 9.65
C LEU A 61 -12.10 15.67 8.30
N TRP A 62 -12.70 16.14 7.21
CA TRP A 62 -12.16 15.92 5.85
C TRP A 62 -10.96 16.81 5.52
N ARG A 63 -10.91 18.05 6.01
CA ARG A 63 -9.89 19.03 5.61
C ARG A 63 -8.74 19.13 6.62
N HIS A 64 -9.02 19.02 7.91
CA HIS A 64 -8.05 19.28 8.98
C HIS A 64 -7.51 17.99 9.59
N VAL A 65 -8.32 16.93 9.70
CA VAL A 65 -7.92 15.67 10.35
C VAL A 65 -7.46 14.62 9.32
N PHE A 66 -8.24 14.39 8.27
CA PHE A 66 -7.96 13.33 7.28
C PHE A 66 -6.67 13.56 6.50
N ARG A 67 -6.34 14.81 6.18
CA ARG A 67 -5.16 15.15 5.37
C ARG A 67 -3.85 14.80 6.10
N PRO A 68 -3.63 15.20 7.37
CA PRO A 68 -2.51 14.68 8.16
C PRO A 68 -2.48 13.16 8.31
N SER A 69 -3.62 12.52 8.64
CA SER A 69 -3.66 11.05 8.84
C SER A 69 -3.39 10.26 7.54
N SER A 70 -3.71 10.83 6.38
CA SER A 70 -3.41 10.19 5.09
C SER A 70 -1.90 10.07 4.81
N MET A 71 -1.07 10.93 5.42
CA MET A 71 0.38 10.84 5.32
C MET A 71 0.94 9.60 6.03
N THR A 72 0.43 9.32 7.23
CA THR A 72 0.80 8.09 7.97
C THR A 72 0.34 6.85 7.22
N LEU A 73 -0.87 6.88 6.64
CA LEU A 73 -1.36 5.78 5.82
C LEU A 73 -0.46 5.51 4.62
N LEU A 74 -0.04 6.55 3.88
CA LEU A 74 0.87 6.41 2.75
C LEU A 74 2.21 5.80 3.18
N THR A 75 2.77 6.28 4.29
CA THR A 75 4.02 5.77 4.84
C THR A 75 3.89 4.30 5.25
N SER A 76 2.77 3.94 5.90
CA SER A 76 2.49 2.55 6.29
C SER A 76 2.27 1.64 5.07
N ALA A 77 1.65 2.17 4.02
CA ALA A 77 1.45 1.43 2.76
C ALA A 77 2.79 1.07 2.09
N ALA A 78 3.74 2.03 2.02
CA ALA A 78 5.09 1.76 1.53
C ALA A 78 5.79 0.66 2.33
N LEU A 79 5.71 0.71 3.67
CA LEU A 79 6.33 -0.31 4.53
C LEU A 79 5.67 -1.69 4.37
N SER A 80 4.36 -1.73 4.16
CA SER A 80 3.61 -2.98 4.00
C SER A 80 3.91 -3.69 2.68
N MET A 81 4.42 -2.96 1.68
CA MET A 81 4.68 -3.47 0.33
C MET A 81 5.60 -4.70 0.34
N GLY A 82 6.63 -4.71 1.21
CA GLY A 82 7.52 -5.86 1.35
C GLY A 82 6.81 -7.11 1.90
N GLY A 83 5.92 -6.91 2.88
CA GLY A 83 5.08 -7.97 3.43
C GLY A 83 4.06 -8.51 2.42
N LEU A 84 3.57 -7.66 1.52
CA LEU A 84 2.63 -8.07 0.46
C LEU A 84 3.24 -9.06 -0.52
N ILE A 85 4.52 -8.91 -0.86
CA ILE A 85 5.23 -9.86 -1.73
C ILE A 85 5.26 -11.24 -1.05
N GLY A 86 5.56 -11.29 0.25
CA GLY A 86 5.52 -12.54 1.02
C GLY A 86 4.11 -13.15 1.13
N GLY A 87 3.10 -12.31 1.41
CA GLY A 87 1.71 -12.74 1.48
C GLY A 87 1.16 -13.24 0.14
N ALA A 88 1.60 -12.64 -0.97
CA ALA A 88 1.20 -13.05 -2.32
C ALA A 88 1.65 -14.49 -2.62
N ILE A 89 2.86 -14.89 -2.22
CA ILE A 89 3.36 -16.28 -2.42
C ILE A 89 2.42 -17.31 -1.76
N VAL A 90 1.92 -17.01 -0.56
CA VAL A 90 0.98 -17.89 0.17
C VAL A 90 -0.35 -17.97 -0.58
N ILE A 91 -0.87 -16.84 -1.03
CA ILE A 91 -2.13 -16.76 -1.78
C ILE A 91 -2.03 -17.46 -3.14
N GLU A 92 -0.92 -17.30 -3.86
CA GLU A 92 -0.65 -18.00 -5.13
C GLU A 92 -0.71 -19.53 -4.94
N SER A 93 -0.15 -20.02 -3.83
CA SER A 93 -0.14 -21.45 -3.48
C SER A 93 -1.54 -21.97 -3.15
N ILE A 94 -2.34 -21.21 -2.40
CA ILE A 94 -3.71 -21.60 -2.00
C ILE A 94 -4.67 -21.61 -3.19
N PHE A 95 -4.58 -20.58 -4.05
CA PHE A 95 -5.49 -20.43 -5.19
C PHE A 95 -4.96 -21.03 -6.49
N ALA A 96 -3.84 -21.79 -6.45
CA ALA A 96 -3.16 -22.36 -7.61
C ALA A 96 -2.99 -21.35 -8.77
N THR A 97 -2.78 -20.09 -8.41
CA THR A 97 -2.54 -19.00 -9.35
C THR A 97 -1.02 -18.86 -9.42
N TYR A 98 -0.40 -19.69 -10.25
CA TYR A 98 1.06 -19.76 -10.41
C TYR A 98 1.58 -18.43 -10.97
N GLY A 99 2.01 -17.54 -10.09
CA GLY A 99 2.54 -16.22 -10.40
C GLY A 99 4.05 -16.15 -10.20
N VAL A 100 4.52 -14.93 -9.97
CA VAL A 100 5.95 -14.65 -9.79
C VAL A 100 6.47 -15.25 -8.47
N GLY A 101 5.62 -15.35 -7.45
CA GLY A 101 5.98 -15.97 -6.17
C GLY A 101 6.29 -17.46 -6.30
N PHE A 102 5.52 -18.18 -7.10
CA PHE A 102 5.77 -19.58 -7.43
C PHE A 102 7.09 -19.77 -8.20
N GLU A 103 7.40 -18.90 -9.17
CA GLU A 103 8.67 -18.97 -9.90
C GLU A 103 9.88 -18.83 -8.98
N VAL A 104 9.83 -17.91 -8.01
CA VAL A 104 10.86 -17.76 -6.99
C VAL A 104 11.03 -19.04 -6.20
N PHE A 105 9.93 -19.66 -5.76
CA PHE A 105 9.97 -20.92 -5.02
C PHE A 105 10.57 -22.07 -5.86
N ALA A 106 10.15 -22.20 -7.12
CA ALA A 106 10.66 -23.19 -8.05
C ALA A 106 12.17 -23.01 -8.32
N ALA A 107 12.63 -21.76 -8.49
CA ALA A 107 14.04 -21.44 -8.69
C ALA A 107 14.89 -21.78 -7.46
N ILE A 108 14.37 -21.55 -6.25
CA ILE A 108 15.03 -21.95 -4.99
C ILE A 108 15.14 -23.48 -4.90
N ALA A 109 14.04 -24.19 -5.13
CA ALA A 109 14.01 -25.66 -5.07
C ALA A 109 14.95 -26.31 -6.11
N GLY A 110 14.96 -25.75 -7.32
CA GLY A 110 15.83 -26.19 -8.42
C GLY A 110 17.27 -25.69 -8.33
N ARG A 111 17.64 -24.93 -7.28
CA ARG A 111 18.96 -24.28 -7.11
C ARG A 111 19.39 -23.49 -8.34
N GLN A 112 18.44 -22.89 -9.06
CA GLN A 112 18.70 -22.09 -10.25
C GLN A 112 18.98 -20.65 -9.83
N TYR A 113 20.22 -20.38 -9.43
CA TYR A 113 20.62 -19.07 -8.89
C TYR A 113 20.43 -17.92 -9.88
N VAL A 114 20.67 -18.15 -11.18
CA VAL A 114 20.50 -17.13 -12.23
C VAL A 114 19.03 -16.74 -12.38
N ALA A 115 18.13 -17.73 -12.44
CA ALA A 115 16.69 -17.50 -12.52
C ALA A 115 16.21 -16.73 -11.28
N LEU A 116 16.56 -17.19 -10.08
CA LEU A 116 16.22 -16.54 -8.82
C LEU A 116 16.68 -15.08 -8.78
N GLN A 117 17.93 -14.79 -9.14
CA GLN A 117 18.46 -13.42 -9.15
C GLN A 117 17.72 -12.53 -10.15
N SER A 118 17.42 -13.05 -11.34
CA SER A 118 16.69 -12.28 -12.36
C SER A 118 15.27 -11.93 -11.92
N THR A 119 14.53 -12.88 -11.33
CA THR A 119 13.17 -12.64 -10.83
C THR A 119 13.19 -11.67 -9.64
N VAL A 120 14.13 -11.83 -8.72
CA VAL A 120 14.29 -10.91 -7.57
C VAL A 120 14.64 -9.50 -8.05
N ALA A 121 15.50 -9.35 -9.07
CA ALA A 121 15.83 -8.04 -9.64
C ALA A 121 14.60 -7.34 -10.25
N VAL A 122 13.76 -8.08 -10.96
CA VAL A 122 12.50 -7.55 -11.51
C VAL A 122 11.55 -7.12 -10.39
N ILE A 123 11.37 -7.96 -9.36
CA ILE A 123 10.55 -7.62 -8.18
C ILE A 123 11.10 -6.36 -7.50
N ALA A 124 12.41 -6.26 -7.31
CA ALA A 124 13.05 -5.10 -6.69
C ALA A 124 12.83 -3.82 -7.51
N LEU A 125 12.88 -3.90 -8.85
CA LEU A 125 12.58 -2.77 -9.73
C LEU A 125 11.14 -2.29 -9.54
N PHE A 126 10.16 -3.20 -9.54
CA PHE A 126 8.76 -2.86 -9.27
C PHE A 126 8.56 -2.29 -7.87
N TYR A 127 9.26 -2.83 -6.88
CA TYR A 127 9.22 -2.34 -5.50
C TYR A 127 9.72 -0.89 -5.40
N VAL A 128 10.87 -0.58 -6.02
CA VAL A 128 11.40 0.79 -6.07
C VAL A 128 10.45 1.71 -6.82
N PHE A 129 9.90 1.26 -7.95
CA PHE A 129 8.91 2.02 -8.72
C PHE A 129 7.67 2.36 -7.87
N PHE A 130 7.14 1.40 -7.11
CA PHE A 130 5.97 1.64 -6.26
C PHE A 130 6.28 2.58 -5.10
N ASN A 131 7.46 2.46 -4.48
CA ASN A 131 7.91 3.41 -3.45
C ASN A 131 8.03 4.82 -4.03
N LEU A 132 8.57 4.97 -5.24
CA LEU A 132 8.61 6.26 -5.93
C LEU A 132 7.20 6.85 -6.13
N VAL A 133 6.22 6.02 -6.53
CA VAL A 133 4.82 6.46 -6.66
C VAL A 133 4.25 6.92 -5.32
N VAL A 134 4.54 6.20 -4.23
CA VAL A 134 4.10 6.60 -2.87
C VAL A 134 4.76 7.90 -2.43
N ASP A 135 6.06 8.05 -2.66
CA ASP A 135 6.80 9.27 -2.32
C ASP A 135 6.25 10.48 -3.10
N ILE A 136 6.01 10.33 -4.41
CA ILE A 136 5.37 11.38 -5.23
C ILE A 136 3.97 11.71 -4.69
N SER A 137 3.17 10.68 -4.38
CA SER A 137 1.83 10.85 -3.81
C SER A 137 1.87 11.59 -2.47
N SER A 138 2.85 11.29 -1.62
CA SER A 138 3.06 11.97 -0.34
C SER A 138 3.35 13.47 -0.53
N GLY A 139 4.10 13.83 -1.58
CA GLY A 139 4.37 15.22 -1.94
C GLY A 139 3.12 15.99 -2.40
N PHE A 140 2.16 15.30 -3.03
CA PHE A 140 0.87 15.90 -3.39
C PHE A 140 -0.07 16.07 -2.19
N VAL A 141 -0.06 15.12 -1.25
CA VAL A 141 -0.92 15.15 -0.07
C VAL A 141 -0.52 16.28 0.88
N ASP A 142 0.78 16.46 1.14
CA ASP A 142 1.28 17.55 2.00
C ASP A 142 2.51 18.26 1.41
N PRO A 143 2.32 19.41 0.72
CA PRO A 143 3.42 20.21 0.21
C PRO A 143 4.32 20.83 1.31
N ARG A 144 3.94 20.78 2.60
CA ARG A 144 4.76 21.30 3.71
C ARG A 144 5.99 20.45 4.00
N THR A 145 6.01 19.17 3.58
CA THR A 145 7.21 18.32 3.71
C THR A 145 8.35 18.72 2.77
N ARG A 146 8.03 19.48 1.71
CA ARG A 146 9.01 20.00 0.74
C ARG A 146 9.95 21.02 1.38
N ASP A 147 9.49 21.81 2.34
CA ASP A 147 10.27 22.90 2.93
C ASP A 147 11.29 22.43 3.97
N ARG A 148 11.06 21.27 4.60
CA ARG A 148 11.98 20.76 5.65
C ARG A 148 13.27 20.15 5.09
N ARG A 149 13.33 19.84 3.79
CA ARG A 149 14.57 19.40 3.10
C ARG A 149 15.46 20.55 2.63
N VAL A 150 14.98 21.80 2.68
CA VAL A 150 15.75 22.98 2.25
C VAL A 150 16.53 23.60 3.43
N ASN A 151 16.19 23.26 4.67
CA ASN A 151 16.80 23.82 5.88
C ASN A 151 17.68 22.82 6.67
N ALA A 152 18.17 21.76 6.03
CA ALA A 152 19.16 20.83 6.59
C ALA A 152 20.38 20.78 5.65
#